data_AF-A0A151LWW4-F1
#
_entry.id   AF-A0A151LWW4-F1
#
_cell.length_a   1.000
_cell.length_b   1.000
_cell.length_c   1.000
_cell.angle_alpha   90.00
_cell.angle_beta   90.00
_cell.angle_gamma   90.00
#
_symmetry.space_group_name_H-M   'P 1'
#
loop_
_entity.id
_entity.type
_entity.pdbx_description
1 polymer ?
#
loop_
_entity_poly.entity_id
_entity_poly.type
_entity_poly.pdbx_seq_one_letter_code
_entity_poly.pdbx_strand_id
1 'polypeptide(L)'
;LSYFSKYNNKYVKCNFNLSTYFKTNSSDFAQFERTLIIVGKYSYVLYLEGCTASLYKESQLHVAIVEIIVKDYGYIKYYTLQNWYRGDYLGNGGLYNFTTKRGICLNYSKLDWIQIEVGSIITWKYPSTILKGKFSISNFYSISFISNMQIADTGSKMYHIGSYTKSYIISKSISLNNSLNIFRGLVYIKPFSYKSYN
;
A
#
# COMPACT_ATOMS: atom_id res chain seq x y z
N LEU A 1 -9.42 4.50 -14.23
CA LEU A 1 -9.69 5.69 -13.39
C LEU A 1 -10.98 5.46 -12.63
N SER A 2 -10.94 5.34 -11.30
CA SER A 2 -12.14 5.13 -10.49
C SER A 2 -12.46 6.43 -9.76
N TYR A 3 -13.40 7.23 -10.27
CA TYR A 3 -13.76 8.53 -9.72
C TYR A 3 -15.05 8.43 -8.91
N PHE A 4 -14.97 8.59 -7.60
CA PHE A 4 -16.15 8.62 -6.72
C PHE A 4 -16.36 10.04 -6.21
N SER A 5 -17.23 10.77 -6.91
CA SER A 5 -17.66 12.12 -6.55
C SER A 5 -19.16 12.20 -6.77
N LYS A 6 -19.94 12.31 -5.69
CA LYS A 6 -21.34 12.74 -5.77
C LYS A 6 -21.43 14.14 -5.15
N TYR A 7 -21.99 15.07 -5.91
CA TYR A 7 -22.03 16.51 -5.67
C TYR A 7 -23.07 16.97 -4.62
N ASN A 8 -23.40 16.14 -3.62
CA ASN A 8 -24.38 16.48 -2.59
C ASN A 8 -23.77 16.25 -1.20
N ASN A 9 -24.10 17.11 -0.23
CA ASN A 9 -23.75 17.08 1.21
C ASN A 9 -24.19 15.80 1.97
N LYS A 10 -24.41 14.68 1.27
CA LYS A 10 -24.76 13.39 1.86
C LYS A 10 -23.49 12.54 1.96
N TYR A 11 -23.30 11.91 3.12
CA TYR A 11 -22.25 10.92 3.33
C TYR A 11 -22.37 9.82 2.27
N VAL A 12 -21.30 9.58 1.50
CA VAL A 12 -21.29 8.57 0.42
C VAL A 12 -20.43 7.40 0.84
N LYS A 13 -21.08 6.30 1.22
CA LYS A 13 -20.41 5.02 1.44
C LYS A 13 -20.47 4.22 0.14
N CYS A 14 -19.33 3.75 -0.36
CA CYS A 14 -19.35 2.73 -1.42
C CYS A 14 -19.95 1.45 -0.83
N ASN A 15 -21.08 0.98 -1.39
CA ASN A 15 -21.83 -0.16 -0.85
C ASN A 15 -21.20 -1.52 -1.19
N PHE A 16 -20.22 -1.54 -2.07
CA PHE A 16 -19.46 -2.72 -2.45
C PHE A 16 -17.96 -2.43 -2.37
N ASN A 17 -17.18 -3.47 -2.09
CA ASN A 17 -15.73 -3.38 -2.08
C ASN A 17 -15.23 -3.33 -3.53
N LEU A 18 -14.37 -2.37 -3.84
CA LEU A 18 -13.73 -2.33 -5.15
C LEU A 18 -12.54 -3.28 -5.11
N SER A 19 -12.55 -4.30 -5.95
CA SER A 19 -11.44 -5.23 -6.08
C SER A 19 -10.89 -5.21 -7.50
N THR A 20 -9.59 -4.98 -7.64
CA THR A 20 -8.87 -5.36 -8.86
C THR A 20 -8.09 -6.61 -8.57
N TYR A 21 -8.38 -7.67 -9.31
CA TYR A 21 -7.68 -8.94 -9.22
C TYR A 21 -7.01 -9.23 -10.56
N PHE A 22 -5.68 -9.31 -10.55
CA PHE A 22 -4.90 -9.66 -11.73
C PHE A 22 -4.47 -11.12 -11.63
N LYS A 23 -4.81 -11.90 -12.66
CA LYS A 23 -4.34 -13.28 -12.86
C LYS A 23 -3.56 -13.31 -14.18
N THR A 24 -2.28 -13.64 -14.12
CA THR A 24 -1.36 -13.56 -15.26
C THR A 24 -0.93 -14.95 -15.69
N ASN A 25 -0.92 -15.19 -17.01
CA ASN A 25 -0.73 -16.52 -17.59
C ASN A 25 0.50 -16.66 -18.55
N SER A 26 1.35 -15.63 -18.73
CA SER A 26 2.46 -15.62 -19.70
C SER A 26 3.86 -15.78 -19.06
N SER A 27 4.80 -16.41 -19.79
CA SER A 27 6.15 -16.74 -19.32
C SER A 27 7.09 -15.53 -19.22
N ASP A 28 7.14 -14.69 -20.26
CA ASP A 28 7.82 -13.39 -20.25
C ASP A 28 6.84 -12.30 -19.83
N PHE A 29 6.97 -11.79 -18.60
CA PHE A 29 5.99 -10.87 -18.05
C PHE A 29 6.60 -9.72 -17.24
N ALA A 30 6.38 -8.50 -17.73
CA ALA A 30 6.54 -7.27 -16.99
C ALA A 30 5.17 -6.56 -16.90
N GLN A 31 4.66 -6.38 -15.68
CA GLN A 31 3.44 -5.62 -15.42
C GLN A 31 3.78 -4.20 -14.99
N PHE A 32 3.22 -3.24 -15.70
CA PHE A 32 3.21 -1.84 -15.30
C PHE A 32 1.78 -1.40 -15.05
N GLU A 33 1.47 -0.98 -13.83
CA GLU A 33 0.13 -0.51 -13.49
C GLU A 33 0.15 0.82 -12.74
N ARG A 34 -0.89 1.62 -12.98
CA ARG A 34 -1.11 2.88 -12.29
C ARG A 34 -2.54 2.98 -11.80
N THR A 35 -2.68 3.11 -10.49
CA THR A 35 -3.96 3.24 -9.80
C THR A 35 -4.07 4.64 -9.21
N LEU A 36 -5.04 5.42 -9.68
CA LEU A 36 -5.42 6.71 -9.10
C LEU A 36 -6.79 6.59 -8.43
N ILE A 37 -6.83 6.83 -7.12
CA ILE A 37 -8.06 6.84 -6.32
C ILE A 37 -8.27 8.24 -5.75
N ILE A 38 -9.43 8.83 -6.02
CA ILE A 38 -9.86 10.10 -5.44
C ILE A 38 -11.09 9.83 -4.58
N VAL A 39 -10.93 9.98 -3.27
CA VAL A 39 -12.02 9.83 -2.29
C VAL A 39 -12.66 11.20 -2.12
N GLY A 40 -13.94 11.30 -2.46
CA GLY A 40 -14.74 12.51 -2.31
C GLY A 40 -14.83 13.01 -0.85
N LYS A 41 -15.33 14.24 -0.67
CA LYS A 41 -15.62 14.75 0.67
C LYS A 41 -16.69 13.87 1.33
N TYR A 42 -16.61 13.66 2.64
CA TYR A 42 -17.56 12.82 3.39
C TYR A 42 -17.80 11.43 2.78
N SER A 43 -16.78 10.88 2.12
CA SER A 43 -16.91 9.61 1.40
C SER A 43 -16.11 8.50 2.07
N TYR A 44 -16.62 7.28 2.01
CA TYR A 44 -15.94 6.08 2.49
C TYR A 44 -15.71 5.08 1.36
N VAL A 45 -14.46 4.63 1.21
CA VAL A 45 -14.05 3.64 0.20
C VAL A 45 -13.27 2.51 0.86
N LEU A 46 -13.58 1.28 0.47
CA LEU A 46 -12.73 0.12 0.70
C LEU A 46 -12.25 -0.38 -0.66
N TYR A 47 -10.94 -0.37 -0.85
CA TYR A 47 -10.30 -0.85 -2.07
C TYR A 47 -9.41 -2.04 -1.73
N LEU A 48 -9.50 -3.10 -2.52
CA LEU A 48 -8.70 -4.32 -2.39
C LEU A 48 -7.94 -4.56 -3.68
N GLU A 49 -6.63 -4.57 -3.59
CA GLU A 49 -5.72 -4.99 -4.64
C GLU A 49 -5.27 -6.42 -4.35
N GLY A 50 -5.60 -7.35 -5.24
CA GLY A 50 -5.22 -8.74 -5.14
C GLY A 50 -4.43 -9.18 -6.37
N CYS A 51 -3.31 -9.87 -6.18
CA CYS A 51 -2.59 -10.50 -7.28
C CYS A 51 -2.14 -11.90 -6.87
N THR A 52 -2.31 -12.85 -7.78
CA THR A 52 -1.72 -14.20 -7.66
C THR A 52 -1.07 -14.57 -8.99
N ALA A 53 0.21 -14.94 -8.97
CA ALA A 53 0.89 -15.44 -10.17
C ALA A 53 1.01 -16.97 -10.15
N SER A 54 0.88 -17.58 -11.33
CA SER A 54 1.20 -18.99 -11.57
C SER A 54 2.71 -19.24 -11.44
N LEU A 55 3.07 -20.51 -11.30
CA LEU A 55 4.45 -20.99 -11.31
C LEU A 55 5.07 -20.77 -12.70
N TYR A 56 6.04 -19.86 -12.82
CA TYR A 56 6.83 -19.65 -14.03
C TYR A 56 8.31 -19.92 -13.79
N LYS A 57 8.99 -20.52 -14.78
CA LYS A 57 10.43 -20.78 -14.71
C LYS A 57 11.27 -19.51 -14.85
N GLU A 58 10.74 -18.50 -15.54
CA GLU A 58 11.39 -17.21 -15.78
C GLU A 58 11.04 -16.20 -14.69
N SER A 59 11.95 -15.26 -14.47
CA SER A 59 11.74 -14.17 -13.52
C SER A 59 10.75 -13.15 -14.09
N GLN A 60 9.87 -12.65 -13.22
CA GLN A 60 8.83 -11.68 -13.60
C GLN A 60 9.02 -10.36 -12.88
N LEU A 61 8.62 -9.27 -13.53
CA LEU A 61 8.71 -7.93 -12.97
C LEU A 61 7.31 -7.32 -12.78
N HIS A 62 7.03 -6.87 -11.56
CA HIS A 62 5.81 -6.12 -11.24
C HIS A 62 6.19 -4.73 -10.72
N VAL A 63 5.81 -3.70 -11.48
CA VAL A 63 6.01 -2.30 -11.13
C VAL A 63 4.65 -1.61 -11.06
N ALA A 64 4.28 -1.18 -9.86
CA ALA A 64 3.01 -0.51 -9.63
C ALA A 64 3.20 0.91 -9.07
N ILE A 65 2.32 1.81 -9.49
CA ILE A 65 2.18 3.16 -8.94
C ILE A 65 0.77 3.32 -8.40
N VAL A 66 0.65 3.67 -7.12
CA VAL A 66 -0.64 3.94 -6.48
C VAL A 66 -0.64 5.36 -5.95
N GLU A 67 -1.64 6.14 -6.38
CA GLU A 67 -1.87 7.51 -5.96
C GLU A 67 -3.26 7.62 -5.34
N ILE A 68 -3.32 8.08 -4.09
CA ILE A 68 -4.58 8.25 -3.36
C ILE A 68 -4.72 9.69 -2.90
N ILE A 69 -5.84 10.33 -3.22
CA ILE A 69 -6.19 11.66 -2.73
C ILE A 69 -7.45 11.52 -1.88
N VAL A 70 -7.33 11.78 -0.58
CA VAL A 70 -8.45 11.73 0.36
C VAL A 70 -8.89 13.15 0.68
N LYS A 71 -10.06 13.56 0.17
CA LYS A 71 -10.63 14.89 0.41
C LYS A 71 -11.16 15.01 1.84
N ASP A 72 -11.60 16.21 2.20
CA ASP A 72 -12.03 16.54 3.57
C ASP A 72 -13.10 15.55 4.09
N TYR A 73 -12.92 15.06 5.32
CA TYR A 73 -13.79 14.04 5.94
C TYR A 73 -13.90 12.72 5.15
N GLY A 74 -13.06 12.51 4.14
CA GLY A 74 -12.99 11.26 3.39
C GLY A 74 -12.22 10.19 4.17
N TYR A 75 -12.57 8.94 3.94
CA TYR A 75 -11.90 7.80 4.54
C TYR A 75 -11.73 6.67 3.54
N ILE A 76 -10.51 6.16 3.42
CA ILE A 76 -10.21 4.96 2.63
C ILE A 76 -9.45 3.92 3.42
N LYS A 77 -9.86 2.67 3.24
CA LYS A 77 -9.04 1.50 3.55
C LYS A 77 -8.50 0.91 2.26
N TYR A 78 -7.19 0.86 2.13
CA TYR A 78 -6.49 0.26 1.01
C TYR A 78 -5.88 -1.07 1.44
N TYR A 79 -6.45 -2.15 0.94
CA TYR A 79 -6.00 -3.51 1.20
C TYR A 79 -5.13 -4.00 0.05
N THR A 80 -4.03 -4.65 0.40
CA THR A 80 -3.18 -5.38 -0.54
C THR A 80 -3.04 -6.81 -0.07
N LEU A 81 -3.45 -7.76 -0.91
CA LEU A 81 -3.26 -9.19 -0.70
C LEU A 81 -2.45 -9.75 -1.87
N GLN A 82 -1.17 -9.99 -1.64
CA GLN A 82 -0.27 -10.43 -2.70
C GLN A 82 0.33 -11.80 -2.34
N ASN A 83 0.14 -12.78 -3.22
CA ASN A 83 0.76 -14.11 -3.12
C ASN A 83 1.43 -14.45 -4.46
N TRP A 84 2.75 -14.27 -4.52
CA TRP A 84 3.53 -14.44 -5.74
C TRP A 84 4.30 -15.76 -5.77
N TYR A 85 4.86 -16.09 -6.94
CA TYR A 85 5.82 -17.19 -7.04
C TYR A 85 7.21 -16.73 -6.56
N ARG A 86 7.75 -17.46 -5.57
CA ARG A 86 8.98 -17.10 -4.84
C ARG A 86 10.28 -17.56 -5.50
N GLY A 87 10.19 -18.18 -6.68
CA GLY A 87 11.33 -18.86 -7.29
C GLY A 87 11.59 -20.23 -6.66
N ASP A 88 12.63 -20.91 -7.15
CA ASP A 88 13.09 -22.19 -6.61
C ASP A 88 13.89 -22.01 -5.29
N TYR A 89 14.39 -23.12 -4.75
CA TYR A 89 15.17 -23.12 -3.49
C TYR A 89 16.53 -22.43 -3.61
N LEU A 90 17.06 -22.27 -4.83
CA LEU A 90 18.31 -21.58 -5.13
C LEU A 90 18.08 -20.07 -5.39
N GLY A 91 16.82 -19.64 -5.48
CA GLY A 91 16.45 -18.25 -5.78
C GLY A 91 16.35 -17.94 -7.27
N ASN A 92 16.30 -18.95 -8.15
CA ASN A 92 16.10 -18.76 -9.58
C ASN A 92 14.61 -18.53 -9.89
N GLY A 93 14.35 -17.60 -10.81
CA GLY A 93 13.00 -17.20 -11.19
C GLY A 93 12.33 -16.33 -10.11
N GLY A 94 11.01 -16.39 -10.07
CA GLY A 94 10.21 -15.66 -9.09
C GLY A 94 9.97 -14.20 -9.48
N LEU A 95 9.22 -13.49 -8.64
CA LEU A 95 8.69 -12.16 -8.98
C LEU A 95 9.37 -11.03 -8.20
N TYR A 96 9.87 -10.04 -8.93
CA TYR A 96 10.36 -8.77 -8.41
C TYR A 96 9.19 -7.78 -8.27
N ASN A 97 8.95 -7.31 -7.05
CA ASN A 97 7.82 -6.45 -6.73
C ASN A 97 8.30 -5.06 -6.29
N PHE A 98 8.27 -4.10 -7.21
CA PHE A 98 8.72 -2.73 -6.99
C PHE A 98 7.54 -1.77 -7.09
N THR A 99 7.00 -1.36 -5.94
CA THR A 99 5.77 -0.57 -5.92
C THR A 99 5.95 0.74 -5.17
N THR A 100 5.52 1.83 -5.80
CA THR A 100 5.44 3.15 -5.19
C THR A 100 3.99 3.48 -4.88
N LYS A 101 3.61 3.50 -3.60
CA LYS A 101 2.26 3.91 -3.15
C LYS A 101 2.34 5.20 -2.37
N ARG A 102 1.52 6.19 -2.71
CA ARG A 102 1.46 7.48 -2.02
C ARG A 102 0.03 7.98 -1.86
N GLY A 103 -0.31 8.34 -0.63
CA GLY A 103 -1.56 8.98 -0.26
C GLY A 103 -1.36 10.43 0.17
N ILE A 104 -2.34 11.29 -0.13
CA ILE A 104 -2.45 12.65 0.43
C ILE A 104 -3.77 12.75 1.17
N CYS A 105 -3.69 13.15 2.43
CA CYS A 105 -4.85 13.34 3.31
C CYS A 105 -5.11 14.85 3.54
N LEU A 106 -6.31 15.31 3.18
CA LEU A 106 -6.82 16.66 3.51
C LEU A 106 -7.48 16.71 4.90
N ASN A 107 -8.29 17.72 5.21
CA ASN A 107 -8.73 17.99 6.59
C ASN A 107 -9.67 16.88 7.09
N TYR A 108 -9.48 16.42 8.34
CA TYR A 108 -10.29 15.35 8.94
C TYR A 108 -10.37 14.05 8.12
N SER A 109 -9.43 13.87 7.19
CA SER A 109 -9.42 12.70 6.32
C SER A 109 -8.62 11.56 6.93
N LYS A 110 -8.93 10.33 6.54
CA LYS A 110 -8.28 9.13 7.05
C LYS A 110 -7.86 8.19 5.93
N LEU A 111 -6.68 7.62 6.05
CA LEU A 111 -6.17 6.61 5.13
C LEU A 111 -5.54 5.44 5.90
N ASP A 112 -6.04 4.23 5.66
CA ASP A 112 -5.48 3.01 6.24
C ASP A 112 -4.84 2.18 5.14
N TRP A 113 -3.53 2.00 5.20
CA TRP A 113 -2.78 1.02 4.41
C TRP A 113 -2.78 -0.32 5.15
N ILE A 114 -3.29 -1.37 4.52
CA ILE A 114 -3.31 -2.72 5.09
C ILE A 114 -2.72 -3.66 4.05
N GLN A 115 -1.62 -4.32 4.40
CA GLN A 115 -0.92 -5.21 3.48
C GLN A 115 -0.58 -6.54 4.12
N ILE A 116 -0.79 -7.59 3.33
CA ILE A 116 -0.32 -8.95 3.59
C ILE A 116 0.51 -9.36 2.38
N GLU A 117 1.78 -9.66 2.63
CA GLU A 117 2.77 -9.88 1.57
C GLU A 117 3.40 -11.27 1.71
N VAL A 118 3.25 -12.07 0.66
CA VAL A 118 3.83 -13.41 0.55
C VAL A 118 4.37 -13.63 -0.87
N GLY A 119 5.49 -14.33 -0.98
CA GLY A 119 5.84 -15.04 -2.21
C GLY A 119 6.66 -14.31 -3.27
N SER A 120 7.04 -13.04 -3.13
CA SER A 120 7.99 -12.40 -4.07
C SER A 120 9.44 -12.75 -3.75
N ILE A 121 10.32 -12.87 -4.76
CA ILE A 121 11.76 -13.11 -4.52
C ILE A 121 12.41 -11.86 -3.95
N ILE A 122 12.08 -10.69 -4.50
CA ILE A 122 12.46 -9.39 -3.96
C ILE A 122 11.23 -8.50 -3.86
N THR A 123 11.04 -7.88 -2.70
CA THR A 123 10.00 -6.89 -2.47
C THR A 123 10.63 -5.55 -2.11
N TRP A 124 10.25 -4.48 -2.81
CA TRP A 124 10.69 -3.13 -2.48
C TRP A 124 9.51 -2.15 -2.47
N LYS A 125 9.02 -1.78 -1.28
CA LYS A 125 7.80 -0.98 -1.14
C LYS A 125 7.81 -0.08 0.08
N TYR A 126 7.41 1.18 -0.13
CA TYR A 126 7.21 2.17 0.95
C TYR A 126 5.90 2.94 0.80
N PRO A 127 4.74 2.35 1.13
CA PRO A 127 3.51 3.10 1.22
C PRO A 127 3.69 4.35 2.08
N SER A 128 3.41 5.50 1.48
CA SER A 128 3.73 6.79 2.06
C SER A 128 2.46 7.62 2.20
N THR A 129 2.30 8.33 3.30
CA THR A 129 1.19 9.27 3.47
C THR A 129 1.68 10.67 3.78
N ILE A 130 1.14 11.63 3.04
CA ILE A 130 1.30 13.06 3.29
C ILE A 130 0.04 13.53 4.03
N LEU A 131 0.19 13.77 5.33
CA LEU A 131 -0.84 14.30 6.22
C LEU A 131 -0.85 15.82 6.10
N LYS A 132 -1.52 16.33 5.04
CA LYS A 132 -1.52 17.75 4.66
C LYS A 132 -2.56 18.55 5.44
N GLY A 133 -3.76 18.00 5.61
CA GLY A 133 -4.85 18.68 6.30
C GLY A 133 -4.75 18.62 7.82
N LYS A 134 -5.46 19.51 8.50
CA LYS A 134 -5.61 19.46 9.96
C LYS A 134 -6.40 18.21 10.35
N PHE A 135 -6.04 17.59 11.47
CA PHE A 135 -6.70 16.39 12.00
C PHE A 135 -6.71 15.19 11.04
N SER A 136 -5.85 15.17 10.00
CA SER A 136 -5.74 14.01 9.13
C SER A 136 -5.05 12.84 9.84
N ILE A 137 -5.46 11.62 9.50
CA ILE A 137 -5.01 10.38 10.15
C ILE A 137 -4.49 9.40 9.09
N SER A 138 -3.36 8.74 9.35
CA SER A 138 -2.90 7.64 8.51
C SER A 138 -2.41 6.45 9.31
N ASN A 139 -2.98 5.28 9.06
CA ASN A 139 -2.50 4.04 9.67
C ASN A 139 -1.83 3.15 8.62
N PHE A 140 -0.81 2.43 9.05
CA PHE A 140 -0.11 1.44 8.25
C PHE A 140 -0.02 0.14 9.04
N TYR A 141 -0.55 -0.93 8.45
CA TYR A 141 -0.52 -2.28 9.00
C TYR A 141 0.10 -3.20 7.96
N SER A 142 1.23 -3.82 8.30
CA SER A 142 1.94 -4.75 7.44
C SER A 142 2.15 -6.09 8.13
N ILE A 143 1.80 -7.16 7.43
CA ILE A 143 2.17 -8.52 7.78
C ILE A 143 2.94 -9.12 6.60
N SER A 144 4.16 -9.59 6.85
CA SER A 144 4.95 -10.29 5.83
C SER A 144 5.36 -11.68 6.28
N PHE A 145 5.36 -12.62 5.34
CA PHE A 145 5.89 -13.96 5.53
C PHE A 145 6.87 -14.27 4.41
N ILE A 146 8.14 -14.46 4.77
CA ILE A 146 9.22 -14.74 3.82
C ILE A 146 10.03 -15.96 4.23
N SER A 147 10.61 -16.62 3.23
CA SER A 147 11.29 -17.92 3.36
C SER A 147 12.35 -18.08 2.27
N ASN A 148 13.22 -19.07 2.39
CA ASN A 148 14.25 -19.40 1.39
C ASN A 148 15.13 -18.19 1.06
N MET A 149 15.33 -17.88 -0.22
CA MET A 149 16.20 -16.79 -0.68
C MET A 149 15.46 -15.45 -0.86
N GLN A 150 14.25 -15.31 -0.28
CA GLN A 150 13.45 -14.10 -0.43
C GLN A 150 14.06 -12.92 0.32
N ILE A 151 13.99 -11.74 -0.29
CA ILE A 151 14.39 -10.47 0.29
C ILE A 151 13.19 -9.52 0.31
N ALA A 152 12.81 -9.03 1.48
CA ALA A 152 11.77 -8.02 1.61
C ALA A 152 12.36 -6.75 2.22
N ASP A 153 12.43 -5.68 1.43
CA ASP A 153 12.74 -4.33 1.90
C ASP A 153 11.48 -3.48 1.84
N THR A 154 10.79 -3.45 2.98
CA THR A 154 9.45 -2.87 3.08
C THR A 154 9.42 -1.81 4.15
N GLY A 155 8.42 -0.95 4.12
CA GLY A 155 8.27 0.03 5.18
C GLY A 155 7.18 1.04 4.91
N SER A 156 7.23 2.15 5.65
CA SER A 156 6.21 3.18 5.56
C SER A 156 6.83 4.57 5.79
N LYS A 157 6.29 5.59 5.13
CA LYS A 157 6.71 6.98 5.32
C LYS A 157 5.53 7.87 5.67
N MET A 158 5.56 8.50 6.84
CA MET A 158 4.52 9.40 7.32
C MET A 158 5.07 10.83 7.38
N TYR A 159 4.50 11.72 6.57
CA TYR A 159 4.86 13.14 6.53
C TYR A 159 3.76 13.97 7.17
N HIS A 160 3.99 14.48 8.38
CA HIS A 160 3.07 15.34 9.11
C HIS A 160 3.31 16.81 8.75
N ILE A 161 2.36 17.40 8.02
CA ILE A 161 2.39 18.79 7.58
C ILE A 161 1.29 19.60 8.29
N GLY A 162 0.06 19.08 8.33
CA GLY A 162 -1.06 19.71 9.01
C GLY A 162 -0.97 19.59 10.53
N SER A 163 -1.66 20.48 11.25
CA SER A 163 -1.74 20.42 12.71
C SER A 163 -2.67 19.29 13.19
N TYR A 164 -2.41 18.75 14.38
CA TYR A 164 -3.18 17.69 15.03
C TYR A 164 -3.23 16.39 14.21
N THR A 165 -2.23 16.14 13.38
CA THR A 165 -2.20 14.97 12.52
C THR A 165 -1.69 13.75 13.30
N LYS A 166 -2.26 12.59 12.98
CA LYS A 166 -1.95 11.34 13.67
C LYS A 166 -1.48 10.32 12.65
N SER A 167 -0.46 9.55 12.99
CA SER A 167 -0.14 8.35 12.23
C SER A 167 0.04 7.16 13.16
N TYR A 168 -0.01 5.96 12.60
CA TYR A 168 0.24 4.74 13.36
C TYR A 168 0.88 3.71 12.42
N ILE A 169 1.95 3.04 12.85
CA ILE A 169 2.71 2.11 12.02
C ILE A 169 2.89 0.81 12.80
N ILE A 170 2.30 -0.27 12.30
CA ILE A 170 2.56 -1.63 12.75
C ILE A 170 3.14 -2.41 11.58
N SER A 171 4.28 -3.04 11.82
CA SER A 171 4.84 -4.06 10.94
C SER A 171 5.14 -5.31 11.74
N LYS A 172 4.65 -6.45 11.27
CA LYS A 172 4.95 -7.78 11.82
C LYS A 172 5.43 -8.66 10.68
N SER A 173 6.54 -9.36 10.89
CA SER A 173 7.16 -10.18 9.86
C SER A 173 7.62 -11.50 10.42
N ILE A 174 7.51 -12.56 9.61
CA ILE A 174 8.06 -13.88 9.90
C ILE A 174 9.06 -14.20 8.79
N SER A 175 10.32 -14.43 9.17
CA SER A 175 11.39 -14.83 8.26
C SER A 175 11.85 -16.24 8.59
N LEU A 176 11.93 -17.09 7.59
CA LEU A 176 12.37 -18.48 7.70
C LEU A 176 13.59 -18.75 6.80
N ASN A 177 14.38 -19.77 7.14
CA ASN A 177 15.55 -20.20 6.37
C ASN A 177 16.54 -19.04 6.13
N ASN A 178 17.00 -18.86 4.89
CA ASN A 178 18.01 -17.87 4.51
C ASN A 178 17.41 -16.51 4.09
N SER A 179 16.15 -16.24 4.44
CA SER A 179 15.44 -15.06 3.96
C SER A 179 15.82 -13.79 4.72
N LEU A 180 15.79 -12.66 4.04
CA LEU A 180 16.16 -11.36 4.60
C LEU A 180 14.94 -10.43 4.63
N ASN A 181 14.51 -10.02 5.83
CA ASN A 181 13.49 -9.00 5.99
C ASN A 181 14.11 -7.72 6.56
N ILE A 182 13.83 -6.60 5.89
CA ILE A 182 14.28 -5.27 6.27
C ILE A 182 13.04 -4.39 6.35
N PHE A 183 12.84 -3.77 7.52
CA PHE A 183 11.84 -2.73 7.70
C PHE A 183 12.50 -1.35 7.69
N ARG A 184 12.12 -0.46 6.77
CA ARG A 184 12.60 0.93 6.69
C ARG A 184 11.45 1.93 6.84
N GLY A 185 11.35 2.54 8.01
CA GLY A 185 10.35 3.56 8.32
C GLY A 185 10.89 4.99 8.24
N LEU A 186 10.01 5.95 7.95
CA LEU A 186 10.27 7.38 8.16
C LEU A 186 9.03 8.04 8.77
N VAL A 187 9.21 8.72 9.90
CA VAL A 187 8.21 9.65 10.44
C VAL A 187 8.84 11.03 10.46
N TYR A 188 8.25 11.95 9.69
CA TYR A 188 8.76 13.31 9.57
C TYR A 188 7.68 14.31 9.96
N ILE A 189 7.91 15.05 11.06
CA ILE A 189 6.99 16.06 11.58
C ILE A 189 7.57 17.44 11.30
N LYS A 190 6.88 18.24 10.48
CA LYS A 190 7.32 19.61 10.20
C LYS A 190 7.18 20.51 11.44
N PRO A 191 8.03 21.55 11.61
CA PRO A 191 7.99 22.44 12.78
C PRO A 191 6.62 23.09 13.05
N PHE A 192 5.84 23.38 12.01
CA PHE A 192 4.51 23.99 12.10
C PHE A 192 3.36 22.98 12.24
N SER A 193 3.67 21.69 12.36
CA SER A 193 2.70 20.61 12.54
C SER A 193 2.32 20.46 14.01
N TYR A 194 1.64 21.47 14.56
CA TYR A 194 1.31 21.56 16.00
C TYR A 194 0.53 20.34 16.50
N LYS A 195 0.94 19.78 17.66
CA LYS A 195 0.27 18.65 18.35
C LYS A 195 0.08 17.40 17.47
N SER A 196 0.97 17.19 16.50
CA SER A 196 0.98 15.98 15.67
C SER A 196 1.85 14.89 16.32
N TYR A 197 1.48 13.63 16.14
CA TYR A 197 2.19 12.49 16.71
C TYR A 197 2.04 11.20 15.88
N ASN A 198 2.93 10.25 16.11
CA ASN A 198 2.87 8.87 15.62
C ASN A 198 2.66 7.92 16.81
#